data_AF-A0A934XU11-F1
#
_entry.id   AF-A0A934XU11-F1
#
_cell.length_a   1.000
_cell.length_b   1.000
_cell.length_c   1.000
_cell.angle_alpha   90.00
_cell.angle_beta   90.00
_cell.angle_gamma   90.00
#
_symmetry.space_group_name_H-M   'P 1'
#
loop_
_entity.id
_entity.type
_entity.pdbx_description
1 polymer ?
#
loop_
_entity_poly.entity_id
_entity_poly.type
_entity_poly.pdbx_seq_one_letter_code
_entity_poly.pdbx_strand_id
1 'polypeptide(L)'
;MTIDASTAGVIVDGIGLADPEADGFIVSSIGNTIRGLQVRGFPRIGIHLDSGADNNTIRDNTIGDNGDAGIYIGGGQGNIITGNRIGTDVAGTIARGNHIGILLSEGASSNRIGGVASGERNIIAANQTSGVQIMDAGTTQNLVLRNYIGTDTTGLASLPNGGDGVAIFDGAHHNTVGGTTAAERNVIAYNGGNGVSISGNGTASNTVK
;
A
#
# COMPACT_ATOMS: atom_id res chain seq x y z
N MET A 1 5.39 -19.83 0.80
CA MET A 1 4.42 -20.29 -0.24
C MET A 1 4.43 -19.31 -1.41
N THR A 2 4.15 -19.76 -2.64
CA THR A 2 3.89 -18.84 -3.77
C THR A 2 2.46 -19.03 -4.27
N ILE A 3 1.70 -17.95 -4.34
CA ILE A 3 0.42 -17.85 -5.05
C ILE A 3 0.67 -16.98 -6.28
N ASP A 4 0.45 -17.55 -7.46
CA ASP A 4 0.72 -16.91 -8.74
C ASP A 4 -0.44 -17.06 -9.72
N ALA A 5 -1.11 -15.94 -9.97
CA ALA A 5 -2.21 -15.83 -10.92
C ALA A 5 -1.88 -14.92 -12.11
N SER A 6 -0.59 -14.63 -12.34
CA SER A 6 -0.13 -13.65 -13.35
C SER A 6 -0.62 -13.90 -14.78
N THR A 7 -1.03 -15.13 -15.10
CA THR A 7 -1.57 -15.52 -16.42
C THR A 7 -2.99 -16.06 -16.36
N ALA A 8 -3.58 -16.14 -15.17
CA ALA A 8 -4.84 -16.84 -14.94
C ALA A 8 -6.04 -15.89 -14.82
N GLY A 9 -5.81 -14.60 -14.56
CA GLY A 9 -6.88 -13.61 -14.40
C GLY A 9 -7.77 -13.89 -13.18
N VAL A 10 -7.19 -14.44 -12.11
CA VAL A 10 -7.94 -14.84 -10.91
C VAL A 10 -8.48 -13.61 -10.19
N ILE A 11 -9.78 -13.62 -9.92
CA ILE A 11 -10.49 -12.64 -9.11
C ILE A 11 -10.87 -13.29 -7.79
N VAL A 12 -10.53 -12.61 -6.71
CA VAL A 12 -10.91 -12.96 -5.34
C VAL A 12 -11.86 -11.87 -4.87
N ASP A 13 -13.12 -12.25 -4.72
CA ASP A 13 -14.26 -11.33 -4.61
C ASP A 13 -14.98 -11.52 -3.27
N GLY A 14 -15.01 -10.48 -2.46
CA GLY A 14 -15.67 -10.44 -1.16
C GLY A 14 -17.11 -9.90 -1.19
N ILE A 15 -17.64 -9.54 -2.36
CA ILE A 15 -18.99 -8.94 -2.46
C ILE A 15 -20.04 -9.90 -1.89
N GLY A 16 -20.82 -9.40 -0.93
CA GLY A 16 -21.95 -10.15 -0.34
C GLY A 16 -21.55 -11.08 0.80
N LEU A 17 -20.31 -11.04 1.28
CA LEU A 17 -19.94 -11.71 2.53
C LEU A 17 -20.77 -11.14 3.70
N ALA A 18 -21.28 -12.04 4.55
CA ALA A 18 -22.11 -11.68 5.69
C ALA A 18 -21.28 -11.19 6.91
N ASP A 19 -20.01 -11.57 6.96
CA ASP A 19 -19.08 -11.17 8.02
C ASP A 19 -18.51 -9.78 7.71
N PRO A 20 -18.83 -8.73 8.49
CA PRO A 20 -18.31 -7.39 8.28
C PRO A 20 -16.81 -7.29 8.56
N GLU A 21 -16.22 -8.27 9.25
CA GLU A 21 -14.81 -8.28 9.60
C GLU A 21 -13.95 -9.10 8.61
N ALA A 22 -14.54 -9.52 7.47
CA ALA A 22 -13.83 -10.35 6.52
C ALA A 22 -12.76 -9.58 5.72
N ASP A 23 -11.53 -10.06 5.84
CA ASP A 23 -10.40 -9.73 4.96
C ASP A 23 -10.32 -10.71 3.78
N GLY A 24 -9.68 -10.31 2.68
CA GLY A 24 -9.49 -11.15 1.50
C GLY A 24 -8.44 -12.22 1.67
N PHE A 25 -7.19 -11.80 1.91
CA PHE A 25 -6.08 -12.70 2.21
C PHE A 25 -5.41 -12.30 3.50
N ILE A 26 -5.32 -13.23 4.45
CA ILE A 26 -4.53 -13.07 5.66
C ILE A 26 -3.27 -13.91 5.52
N VAL A 27 -2.11 -13.28 5.67
CA VAL A 27 -0.79 -13.91 5.65
C VAL A 27 -0.20 -13.78 7.04
N SER A 28 -0.13 -14.88 7.78
CA SER A 28 0.51 -14.94 9.11
C SER A 28 1.81 -15.75 9.12
N SER A 29 2.41 -15.96 7.94
CA SER A 29 3.65 -16.72 7.77
C SER A 29 4.70 -15.94 7.00
N ILE A 30 5.95 -16.43 7.03
CA ILE A 30 7.10 -15.73 6.45
C ILE A 30 7.42 -16.18 5.02
N GLY A 31 8.07 -15.32 4.24
CA GLY A 31 8.71 -15.73 2.98
C GLY A 31 7.74 -16.13 1.87
N ASN A 32 6.52 -15.58 1.88
CA ASN A 32 5.52 -15.86 0.86
C ASN A 32 5.62 -14.90 -0.32
N THR A 33 5.08 -15.31 -1.46
CA THR A 33 4.86 -14.44 -2.61
C THR A 33 3.41 -14.53 -3.05
N ILE A 34 2.74 -13.38 -3.20
CA ILE A 34 1.38 -13.27 -3.73
C ILE A 34 1.42 -12.36 -4.95
N ARG A 35 1.01 -12.88 -6.11
CA ARG A 35 1.05 -12.11 -7.36
C ARG A 35 -0.04 -12.42 -8.37
N GLY A 36 -0.36 -11.39 -9.18
CA GLY A 36 -1.25 -11.51 -10.33
C GLY A 36 -2.72 -11.66 -9.97
N LEU A 37 -3.12 -11.38 -8.73
CA LEU A 37 -4.50 -11.47 -8.28
C LEU A 37 -5.24 -10.14 -8.51
N GLN A 38 -6.55 -10.24 -8.72
CA GLN A 38 -7.48 -9.14 -8.47
C GLN A 38 -8.18 -9.40 -7.13
N VAL A 39 -7.98 -8.55 -6.13
CA VAL A 39 -8.57 -8.70 -4.78
C VAL A 39 -9.52 -7.55 -4.52
N ARG A 40 -10.82 -7.84 -4.37
CA ARG A 40 -11.83 -6.79 -4.34
C ARG A 40 -13.07 -7.10 -3.51
N GLY A 41 -13.75 -6.04 -3.10
CA GLY A 41 -15.08 -6.13 -2.51
C GLY A 41 -15.12 -6.69 -1.09
N PHE A 42 -13.97 -6.79 -0.41
CA PHE A 42 -13.93 -7.27 0.96
C PHE A 42 -14.42 -6.19 1.93
N PRO A 43 -15.21 -6.56 2.96
CA PRO A 43 -15.69 -5.63 3.98
C PRO A 43 -14.58 -4.84 4.68
N ARG A 44 -13.41 -5.46 4.88
CA ARG A 44 -12.23 -4.80 5.48
C ARG A 44 -11.06 -4.74 4.50
N ILE A 45 -10.07 -5.62 4.67
CA ILE A 45 -8.79 -5.49 4.00
C ILE A 45 -8.73 -6.39 2.78
N GLY A 46 -8.10 -5.91 1.70
CA GLY A 46 -7.79 -6.77 0.55
C GLY A 46 -6.75 -7.85 0.92
N ILE A 47 -5.53 -7.41 1.23
CA ILE A 47 -4.42 -8.29 1.67
C ILE A 47 -3.87 -7.80 3.01
N HIS A 48 -3.92 -8.65 4.02
CA HIS A 48 -3.48 -8.40 5.38
C HIS A 48 -2.23 -9.26 5.69
N LEU A 49 -1.10 -8.60 5.95
CA LEU A 49 0.09 -9.22 6.55
C LEU A 49 0.03 -9.02 8.06
N ASP A 50 -0.19 -10.11 8.78
CA ASP A 50 -0.40 -10.13 10.22
C ASP A 50 0.94 -10.06 10.99
N SER A 51 0.88 -9.95 12.31
CA SER A 51 2.06 -9.88 13.15
C SER A 51 2.95 -11.12 12.97
N GLY A 52 4.24 -10.89 12.69
CA GLY A 52 5.22 -11.94 12.40
C GLY A 52 5.21 -12.45 10.96
N ALA A 53 4.39 -11.88 10.08
CA ALA A 53 4.45 -12.13 8.64
C ALA A 53 5.64 -11.39 8.02
N ASP A 54 6.83 -11.95 8.18
CA ASP A 54 8.08 -11.35 7.73
C ASP A 54 8.50 -11.79 6.32
N ASN A 55 9.23 -10.92 5.63
CA ASN A 55 9.90 -11.20 4.37
C ASN A 55 8.96 -11.71 3.26
N ASN A 56 7.70 -11.26 3.26
CA ASN A 56 6.74 -11.57 2.21
C ASN A 56 6.85 -10.59 1.04
N THR A 57 6.49 -11.05 -0.15
CA THR A 57 6.43 -10.25 -1.36
C THR A 57 5.01 -10.21 -1.90
N ILE A 58 4.40 -9.03 -1.90
CA ILE A 58 3.10 -8.78 -2.53
C ILE A 58 3.36 -7.97 -3.78
N ARG A 59 3.12 -8.56 -4.95
CA ARG A 59 3.46 -7.89 -6.20
C ARG A 59 2.53 -8.13 -7.37
N ASP A 60 2.44 -7.17 -8.27
CA ASP A 60 1.69 -7.30 -9.51
C ASP A 60 0.21 -7.65 -9.29
N ASN A 61 -0.38 -7.25 -8.16
CA ASN A 61 -1.81 -7.45 -7.87
C ASN A 61 -2.61 -6.17 -8.19
N THR A 62 -3.90 -6.33 -8.50
CA THR A 62 -4.87 -5.24 -8.55
C THR A 62 -5.79 -5.34 -7.35
N ILE A 63 -5.89 -4.29 -6.54
CA ILE A 63 -6.56 -4.33 -5.24
C ILE A 63 -7.45 -3.11 -5.10
N GLY A 64 -8.76 -3.30 -5.00
CA GLY A 64 -9.71 -2.20 -5.01
C GLY A 64 -11.08 -2.57 -4.45
N ASP A 65 -11.93 -1.58 -4.22
CA ASP A 65 -13.29 -1.74 -3.67
C ASP A 65 -13.34 -2.45 -2.30
N ASN A 66 -12.26 -2.42 -1.51
CA ASN A 66 -12.27 -2.96 -0.15
C ASN A 66 -12.65 -1.89 0.86
N GLY A 67 -13.35 -2.27 1.94
CA GLY A 67 -13.96 -1.33 2.89
C GLY A 67 -12.98 -0.66 3.85
N ASP A 68 -11.76 -1.19 3.99
CA ASP A 68 -10.67 -0.61 4.78
C ASP A 68 -9.39 -0.46 3.91
N ALA A 69 -8.26 -1.03 4.31
CA ALA A 69 -7.02 -0.93 3.54
C ALA A 69 -7.00 -1.87 2.31
N GLY A 70 -6.42 -1.41 1.21
CA GLY A 70 -6.09 -2.32 0.11
C GLY A 70 -5.06 -3.36 0.57
N ILE A 71 -3.94 -2.88 1.11
CA ILE A 71 -2.92 -3.72 1.76
C ILE A 71 -2.69 -3.22 3.18
N TYR A 72 -2.75 -4.11 4.16
CA TYR A 72 -2.39 -3.85 5.54
C TYR A 72 -1.13 -4.64 5.94
N ILE A 73 -0.17 -3.97 6.57
CA ILE A 73 0.99 -4.56 7.25
C ILE A 73 0.85 -4.24 8.74
N GLY A 74 0.21 -5.16 9.48
CA GLY A 74 -0.02 -5.08 10.92
C GLY A 74 1.10 -5.72 11.70
N GLY A 75 2.20 -4.99 11.88
CA GLY A 75 3.46 -5.57 12.34
C GLY A 75 4.22 -6.31 11.23
N GLY A 76 5.25 -7.05 11.63
CA GLY A 76 6.12 -7.77 10.70
C GLY A 76 7.16 -6.88 9.99
N GLN A 77 8.16 -7.53 9.42
CA GLN A 77 9.32 -6.85 8.85
C GLN A 77 9.83 -7.40 7.52
N GLY A 78 10.53 -6.55 6.78
CA GLY A 78 11.19 -6.95 5.53
C GLY A 78 10.22 -7.29 4.40
N ASN A 79 8.94 -6.91 4.52
CA ASN A 79 7.96 -7.15 3.46
C ASN A 79 8.17 -6.19 2.29
N ILE A 80 7.95 -6.71 1.07
CA ILE A 80 8.17 -6.00 -0.18
C ILE A 80 6.84 -5.91 -0.93
N ILE A 81 6.34 -4.69 -1.12
CA ILE A 81 5.10 -4.40 -1.84
C ILE A 81 5.47 -3.69 -3.13
N THR A 82 5.38 -4.34 -4.29
CA THR A 82 5.90 -3.80 -5.57
C THR A 82 5.00 -4.06 -6.77
N GLY A 83 4.94 -3.16 -7.74
CA GLY A 83 4.20 -3.40 -8.99
C GLY A 83 2.67 -3.52 -8.84
N ASN A 84 2.12 -3.25 -7.65
CA ASN A 84 0.67 -3.37 -7.41
C ASN A 84 -0.08 -2.13 -7.90
N ARG A 85 -1.36 -2.33 -8.23
CA ARG A 85 -2.35 -1.30 -8.55
C ARG A 85 -3.39 -1.28 -7.45
N ILE A 86 -3.44 -0.20 -6.68
CA ILE A 86 -4.17 -0.12 -5.42
C ILE A 86 -5.13 1.06 -5.46
N GLY A 87 -6.42 0.75 -5.41
CA GLY A 87 -7.52 1.69 -5.55
C GLY A 87 -7.95 1.93 -7.00
N THR A 88 -7.46 1.13 -7.96
CA THR A 88 -7.76 1.26 -9.39
C THR A 88 -8.17 -0.08 -10.01
N ASP A 89 -8.72 -0.03 -11.21
CA ASP A 89 -8.88 -1.22 -12.06
C ASP A 89 -7.55 -1.78 -12.57
N VAL A 90 -7.62 -2.92 -13.29
CA VAL A 90 -6.43 -3.61 -13.85
C VAL A 90 -5.69 -2.73 -14.85
N ALA A 91 -6.40 -1.87 -15.60
CA ALA A 91 -5.79 -0.90 -16.50
C ALA A 91 -5.11 0.27 -15.74
N GLY A 92 -5.50 0.53 -14.49
CA GLY A 92 -4.99 1.62 -13.66
C GLY A 92 -5.53 2.98 -14.06
N THR A 93 -6.73 3.00 -14.65
CA THR A 93 -7.36 4.20 -15.22
C THR A 93 -8.73 4.49 -14.62
N ILE A 94 -9.40 3.49 -14.06
CA ILE A 94 -10.71 3.64 -13.45
C ILE A 94 -10.57 3.52 -11.93
N ALA A 95 -11.20 4.45 -11.20
CA ALA A 95 -11.26 4.43 -9.75
C ALA A 95 -12.03 3.20 -9.22
N ARG A 96 -11.39 2.48 -8.30
CA ARG A 96 -11.89 1.33 -7.55
C ARG A 96 -11.34 1.41 -6.12
N GLY A 97 -11.57 2.56 -5.49
CA GLY A 97 -10.90 2.96 -4.26
C GLY A 97 -11.13 2.02 -3.09
N ASN A 98 -10.09 1.78 -2.30
CA ASN A 98 -10.24 1.28 -0.93
C ASN A 98 -10.45 2.46 0.02
N HIS A 99 -10.65 2.24 1.32
CA HIS A 99 -10.63 3.34 2.29
C HIS A 99 -9.22 3.95 2.42
N ILE A 100 -8.21 3.10 2.65
CA ILE A 100 -6.78 3.44 2.66
C ILE A 100 -6.09 2.63 1.57
N GLY A 101 -5.10 3.19 0.86
CA GLY A 101 -4.35 2.40 -0.12
C GLY A 101 -3.50 1.33 0.55
N ILE A 102 -2.45 1.74 1.27
CA ILE A 102 -1.56 0.87 2.04
C ILE A 102 -1.44 1.39 3.47
N LEU A 103 -1.65 0.54 4.45
CA LEU A 103 -1.49 0.84 5.88
C LEU A 103 -0.31 0.05 6.47
N LEU A 104 0.57 0.73 7.19
CA LEU A 104 1.63 0.14 8.02
C LEU A 104 1.41 0.61 9.46
N SER A 105 1.24 -0.31 10.39
CA SER A 105 1.05 0.01 11.81
C SER A 105 1.50 -1.14 12.72
N GLU A 106 1.18 -1.07 14.02
CA GLU A 106 1.46 -2.14 14.99
C GLU A 106 2.94 -2.60 15.04
N GLY A 107 3.87 -1.66 14.86
CA GLY A 107 5.30 -1.96 14.91
C GLY A 107 5.90 -2.51 13.62
N ALA A 108 5.19 -2.40 12.49
CA ALA A 108 5.70 -2.80 11.18
C ALA A 108 7.02 -2.08 10.87
N SER A 109 8.07 -2.83 10.56
CA SER A 109 9.40 -2.24 10.39
C SER A 109 10.21 -2.76 9.21
N SER A 110 11.13 -1.95 8.69
CA SER A 110 11.99 -2.35 7.58
C SER A 110 11.23 -2.86 6.33
N ASN A 111 9.99 -2.42 6.12
CA ASN A 111 9.20 -2.79 4.95
C ASN A 111 9.47 -1.83 3.79
N ARG A 112 9.33 -2.32 2.56
CA ARG A 112 9.57 -1.55 1.34
C ARG A 112 8.31 -1.51 0.47
N ILE A 113 7.80 -0.30 0.25
CA ILE A 113 6.70 0.01 -0.64
C ILE A 113 7.28 0.62 -1.92
N GLY A 114 7.30 -0.18 -2.98
CA GLY A 114 7.87 0.12 -4.28
C GLY A 114 9.32 -0.32 -4.41
N GLY A 115 10.03 0.13 -5.44
CA GLY A 115 11.40 -0.29 -5.72
C GLY A 115 12.04 0.54 -6.82
N VAL A 116 13.34 0.39 -7.02
CA VAL A 116 14.11 1.26 -7.93
C VAL A 116 13.96 0.88 -9.40
N ALA A 117 13.53 -0.35 -9.70
CA ALA A 117 13.21 -0.76 -11.05
C ALA A 117 11.85 -0.19 -11.50
N SER A 118 11.69 0.09 -12.79
CA SER A 118 10.43 0.64 -13.33
C SER A 118 9.21 -0.24 -13.07
N GLY A 119 9.37 -1.56 -13.09
CA GLY A 119 8.29 -2.52 -12.82
C GLY A 119 7.97 -2.72 -11.34
N GLU A 120 8.80 -2.22 -10.42
CA GLU A 120 8.55 -2.35 -8.98
C GLU A 120 7.66 -1.23 -8.42
N ARG A 121 7.35 -0.20 -9.22
CA ARG A 121 6.50 0.92 -8.83
C ARG A 121 5.07 0.45 -8.54
N ASN A 122 4.52 0.80 -7.37
CA ASN A 122 3.08 0.70 -7.16
C ASN A 122 2.36 1.95 -7.69
N ILE A 123 1.11 1.73 -8.13
CA ILE A 123 0.13 2.78 -8.42
C ILE A 123 -0.85 2.80 -7.25
N ILE A 124 -0.93 3.91 -6.53
CA ILE A 124 -1.72 4.05 -5.30
C ILE A 124 -2.61 5.27 -5.44
N ALA A 125 -3.84 5.06 -5.87
CA ALA A 125 -4.68 6.12 -6.42
C ALA A 125 -6.15 5.86 -6.10
N ALA A 126 -6.96 6.93 -6.13
CA ALA A 126 -8.41 6.86 -5.91
C ALA A 126 -8.88 6.21 -4.59
N ASN A 127 -8.02 6.07 -3.58
CA ASN A 127 -8.45 5.63 -2.25
C ASN A 127 -9.18 6.78 -1.53
N GLN A 128 -10.13 6.45 -0.66
CA GLN A 128 -11.02 7.45 -0.04
C GLN A 128 -10.27 8.41 0.89
N THR A 129 -9.23 7.93 1.56
CA THR A 129 -8.37 8.71 2.46
C THR A 129 -6.96 8.78 1.90
N SER A 130 -5.93 8.45 2.69
CA SER A 130 -4.54 8.56 2.27
C SER A 130 -4.13 7.42 1.34
N GLY A 131 -3.17 7.70 0.46
CA GLY A 131 -2.56 6.66 -0.37
C GLY A 131 -1.76 5.67 0.48
N VAL A 132 -0.82 6.17 1.28
CA VAL A 132 -0.04 5.38 2.24
C VAL A 132 -0.17 5.98 3.64
N GLN A 133 -0.48 5.16 4.64
CA GLN A 133 -0.43 5.53 6.05
C GLN A 133 0.65 4.72 6.78
N ILE A 134 1.43 5.41 7.62
CA ILE A 134 2.44 4.81 8.48
C ILE A 134 2.20 5.36 9.90
N MET A 135 1.72 4.52 10.81
CA MET A 135 1.28 4.96 12.12
C MET A 135 1.73 4.03 13.25
N ASP A 136 1.48 4.44 14.48
CA ASP A 136 1.84 3.78 15.72
C ASP A 136 3.33 3.81 16.10
N ALA A 137 3.56 3.81 17.41
CA ALA A 137 4.88 3.68 17.99
C ALA A 137 5.50 2.33 17.61
N GLY A 138 6.78 2.37 17.22
CA GLY A 138 7.53 1.18 16.78
C GLY A 138 7.45 0.92 15.28
N THR A 139 6.53 1.56 14.55
CA THR A 139 6.46 1.47 13.09
C THR A 139 7.56 2.33 12.46
N THR A 140 8.66 1.69 12.08
CA THR A 140 9.93 2.38 11.80
C THR A 140 10.71 1.80 10.63
N GLN A 141 11.62 2.60 10.07
CA GLN A 141 12.55 2.15 9.01
C GLN A 141 11.84 1.64 7.74
N ASN A 142 10.58 2.03 7.54
CA ASN A 142 9.85 1.70 6.32
C ASN A 142 10.22 2.67 5.20
N LEU A 143 10.28 2.15 3.97
CA LEU A 143 10.69 2.89 2.79
C LEU A 143 9.53 2.97 1.79
N VAL A 144 9.15 4.18 1.39
CA VAL A 144 8.20 4.42 0.31
C VAL A 144 8.98 4.97 -0.88
N LEU A 145 9.25 4.12 -1.88
CA LEU A 145 10.15 4.42 -3.00
C LEU A 145 9.46 4.27 -4.36
N ARG A 146 9.70 5.24 -5.25
CA ARG A 146 9.30 5.19 -6.67
C ARG A 146 7.81 4.91 -6.94
N ASN A 147 6.92 5.23 -6.02
CA ASN A 147 5.49 5.03 -6.22
C ASN A 147 4.86 6.17 -7.04
N TYR A 148 3.74 5.87 -7.68
CA TYR A 148 2.80 6.87 -8.19
C TYR A 148 1.63 6.95 -7.23
N ILE A 149 1.44 8.12 -6.60
CA ILE A 149 0.47 8.33 -5.53
C ILE A 149 -0.46 9.49 -5.90
N GLY A 150 -1.73 9.18 -6.11
CA GLY A 150 -2.77 10.12 -6.58
C GLY A 150 -2.76 10.39 -8.08
N THR A 151 -2.04 9.56 -8.85
CA THR A 151 -1.90 9.67 -10.31
C THR A 151 -2.26 8.36 -10.99
N ASP A 152 -2.47 8.41 -12.30
CA ASP A 152 -2.63 7.21 -13.13
C ASP A 152 -1.30 6.45 -13.34
N THR A 153 -1.32 5.40 -14.15
CA THR A 153 -0.14 4.57 -14.47
C THR A 153 0.98 5.31 -15.18
N THR A 154 0.71 6.48 -15.78
CA THR A 154 1.71 7.30 -16.44
C THR A 154 2.39 8.26 -15.45
N GLY A 155 1.71 8.57 -14.34
CA GLY A 155 2.14 9.57 -13.37
C GLY A 155 1.77 11.00 -13.80
N LEU A 156 0.97 11.15 -14.86
CA LEU A 156 0.66 12.45 -15.48
C LEU A 156 -0.81 12.84 -15.33
N ALA A 157 -1.73 11.89 -15.35
CA ALA A 157 -3.15 12.18 -15.19
C ALA A 157 -3.58 12.08 -13.72
N SER A 158 -4.55 12.91 -13.33
CA SER A 158 -5.10 12.91 -11.98
C SER A 158 -5.92 11.66 -11.73
N LEU A 159 -5.61 10.95 -10.65
CA LEU A 159 -6.46 9.90 -10.09
C LEU A 159 -6.34 9.97 -8.55
N PRO A 160 -6.90 11.03 -7.96
CA PRO A 160 -6.49 11.50 -6.64
C PRO A 160 -6.92 10.55 -5.54
N ASN A 161 -6.08 10.34 -4.52
CA ASN A 161 -6.58 9.86 -3.23
C ASN A 161 -7.33 11.00 -2.53
N GLY A 162 -8.33 10.70 -1.71
CA GLY A 162 -9.16 11.73 -1.06
C GLY A 162 -8.46 12.49 0.07
N GLY A 163 -7.45 11.87 0.70
CA GLY A 163 -6.65 12.43 1.78
C GLY A 163 -5.21 12.74 1.36
N ASP A 164 -4.25 12.54 2.27
CA ASP A 164 -2.83 12.78 1.99
C ASP A 164 -2.24 11.74 1.01
N GLY A 165 -1.20 12.10 0.26
CA GLY A 165 -0.46 11.10 -0.51
C GLY A 165 0.20 10.07 0.42
N VAL A 166 1.03 10.56 1.34
CA VAL A 166 1.62 9.77 2.42
C VAL A 166 1.37 10.48 3.75
N ALA A 167 0.78 9.79 4.72
CA ALA A 167 0.60 10.28 6.09
C ALA A 167 1.45 9.45 7.06
N ILE A 168 2.21 10.12 7.93
CA ILE A 168 3.02 9.50 8.98
C ILE A 168 2.63 10.13 10.33
N PHE A 169 2.15 9.34 11.29
CA PHE A 169 1.59 9.87 12.54
C PHE A 169 1.62 8.87 13.71
N ASP A 170 1.04 9.25 14.86
CA ASP A 170 0.88 8.42 16.07
C ASP A 170 2.15 7.73 16.58
N GLY A 171 3.30 8.40 16.47
CA GLY A 171 4.57 7.88 17.00
C GLY A 171 5.41 7.08 16.01
N ALA A 172 4.97 6.94 14.76
CA ALA A 172 5.78 6.36 13.70
C ALA A 172 7.02 7.22 13.40
N HIS A 173 8.20 6.63 13.40
CA HIS A 173 9.46 7.38 13.33
C HIS A 173 10.53 6.67 12.48
N HIS A 174 11.55 7.40 12.01
CA HIS A 174 12.61 6.86 11.13
C HIS A 174 12.12 6.23 9.83
N ASN A 175 10.97 6.66 9.30
CA ASN A 175 10.50 6.22 7.98
C ASN A 175 11.01 7.17 6.90
N THR A 176 11.13 6.67 5.67
CA THR A 176 11.63 7.45 4.52
C THR A 176 10.63 7.43 3.38
N VAL A 177 10.27 8.63 2.89
CA VAL A 177 9.48 8.83 1.68
C VAL A 177 10.38 9.38 0.59
N GLY A 178 10.71 8.55 -0.39
CA GLY A 178 11.59 8.88 -1.50
C GLY A 178 13.06 8.51 -1.25
N GLY A 179 13.94 9.04 -2.09
CA GLY A 179 15.38 8.77 -2.02
C GLY A 179 16.16 9.81 -2.83
N THR A 180 17.48 9.78 -2.71
CA THR A 180 18.34 10.84 -3.26
C THR A 180 18.54 10.72 -4.77
N THR A 181 18.21 9.58 -5.36
CA THR A 181 18.31 9.36 -6.81
C THR A 181 16.96 9.53 -7.50
N ALA A 182 16.99 9.91 -8.78
CA ALA A 182 15.77 9.96 -9.59
C ALA A 182 15.05 8.59 -9.68
N ALA A 183 15.78 7.49 -9.45
CA ALA A 183 15.20 6.15 -9.45
C ALA A 183 14.31 5.89 -8.24
N GLU A 184 14.55 6.58 -7.12
CA GLU A 184 13.89 6.36 -5.82
C GLU A 184 12.72 7.33 -5.56
N ARG A 185 12.64 8.44 -6.31
CA ARG A 185 11.62 9.48 -6.11
C ARG A 185 10.21 8.97 -6.37
N ASN A 186 9.31 9.23 -5.43
CA ASN A 186 7.87 9.10 -5.65
C ASN A 186 7.35 10.24 -6.54
N VAL A 187 6.28 9.99 -7.28
CA VAL A 187 5.43 11.05 -7.83
C VAL A 187 4.17 11.09 -6.98
N ILE A 188 4.01 12.19 -6.24
CA ILE A 188 2.90 12.40 -5.32
C ILE A 188 2.17 13.66 -5.78
N ALA A 189 1.00 13.50 -6.37
CA ALA A 189 0.28 14.60 -6.98
C ALA A 189 -1.24 14.39 -6.88
N TYR A 190 -1.99 15.48 -7.03
CA TYR A 190 -3.45 15.54 -7.10
C TYR A 190 -4.24 15.05 -5.88
N ASN A 191 -3.59 14.49 -4.85
CA ASN A 191 -4.26 14.06 -3.62
C ASN A 191 -5.08 15.21 -3.00
N GLY A 192 -6.21 14.88 -2.39
CA GLY A 192 -7.14 15.85 -1.81
C GLY A 192 -6.60 16.57 -0.56
N GLY A 193 -5.63 15.95 0.12
CA GLY A 193 -4.88 16.51 1.23
C GLY A 193 -3.47 16.97 0.84
N ASN A 194 -2.51 16.78 1.75
CA ASN A 194 -1.10 17.10 1.53
C ASN A 194 -0.43 16.04 0.65
N GLY A 195 0.69 16.40 0.02
CA GLY A 195 1.56 15.39 -0.62
C GLY A 195 2.12 14.41 0.41
N VAL A 196 2.84 14.94 1.40
CA VAL A 196 3.33 14.19 2.55
C VAL A 196 2.99 14.95 3.83
N SER A 197 2.37 14.27 4.79
CA SER A 197 2.03 14.79 6.11
C SER A 197 2.77 13.99 7.19
N ILE A 198 3.43 14.70 8.11
CA ILE A 198 4.12 14.11 9.26
C ILE A 198 3.64 14.86 10.50
N SER A 199 2.93 14.17 11.41
CA SER A 199 2.24 14.84 12.52
C SER A 199 2.14 13.97 13.78
N GLY A 200 1.75 14.56 14.91
CA GLY A 200 1.57 13.85 16.17
C GLY A 200 2.84 13.75 17.03
N ASN A 201 2.64 13.47 18.32
CA ASN A 201 3.72 13.34 19.28
C ASN A 201 4.51 12.06 19.05
N GLY A 202 5.84 12.12 19.14
CA GLY A 202 6.72 10.96 18.91
C GLY A 202 6.98 10.61 17.44
N THR A 203 6.32 11.27 16.48
CA THR A 203 6.47 11.04 15.03
C THR A 203 7.73 11.70 14.46
N ALA A 204 8.88 11.46 15.08
CA ALA A 204 10.14 12.14 14.81
C ALA A 204 11.04 11.41 13.78
N SER A 205 12.12 12.06 13.34
CA SER A 205 13.17 11.44 12.50
C SER A 205 12.69 10.83 11.17
N ASN A 206 11.48 11.15 10.72
CA ASN A 206 11.00 10.78 9.39
C ASN A 206 11.65 11.69 8.34
N THR A 207 11.95 11.14 7.17
CA THR A 207 12.61 11.90 6.11
C THR A 207 11.82 11.86 4.81
N VAL A 208 11.79 12.98 4.11
CA VAL A 208 11.26 13.11 2.75
C VAL A 208 12.42 13.53 1.86
N LYS A 209 12.70 12.76 0.80
CA LYS A 209 13.86 12.95 -0.08
C LYS A 209 13.46 13.04 -1.54
#